data_AF-A0A8C6X996-F1
#
_entry.id   AF-A0A8C6X996-F1
#
_cell.length_a   1.000
_cell.length_b   1.000
_cell.length_c   1.000
_cell.angle_alpha   90.00
_cell.angle_beta   90.00
_cell.angle_gamma   90.00
#
_symmetry.space_group_name_H-M   'P 1'
#
loop_
_entity.id
_entity.type
_entity.pdbx_description
1 polymer ?
#
loop_
_entity_poly.entity_id
_entity_poly.type
_entity_poly.pdbx_seq_one_letter_code
_entity_poly.pdbx_strand_id
1 'polypeptide(L)'
;MSSGEQQSPPPQRRPLIKPTFTEKQAAELVRRIFGLEVSQLRPLPSYDDQNFHVAAASFPGKGESPGDFVLKIINAEDSQNSDLIEVQTQIMMFLNGEGFPVAMPHLTQEGKVMSLETVDTGSCTQKFVVRLLSYLPGKTVATLPVTPPILYDIGQMAAKLDKTLAEKFQHPLIKSLHRGEFIWNLSNVPLLKKYLYALGKSEYLEAVKQVMEQFQVNVIPKLSFFRS
;
A
#
# COMPACT_ATOMS: atom_id res chain seq x y z
N MET A 1 30.76 30.42 -30.84
CA MET A 1 29.38 29.88 -30.84
C MET A 1 29.42 28.62 -29.99
N SER A 2 29.01 28.73 -28.73
CA SER A 2 28.98 27.60 -27.78
C SER A 2 27.56 27.05 -27.78
N SER A 3 27.41 25.84 -28.31
CA SER A 3 26.14 25.11 -28.35
C SER A 3 25.83 24.65 -26.94
N GLY A 4 24.81 25.26 -26.33
CA GLY A 4 24.31 24.84 -25.02
C GLY A 4 23.64 23.47 -25.12
N GLU A 5 24.14 22.51 -24.36
CA GLU A 5 23.46 21.23 -24.13
C GLU A 5 22.13 21.51 -23.40
N GLN A 6 21.03 21.35 -24.11
CA GLN A 6 19.70 21.26 -23.50
C GLN A 6 19.65 19.96 -22.70
N GLN A 7 19.84 20.07 -21.39
CA GLN A 7 19.49 19.01 -20.45
C GLN A 7 18.02 18.65 -20.66
N SER A 8 17.78 17.40 -21.04
CA SER A 8 16.45 16.84 -21.14
C SER A 8 15.73 17.00 -19.80
N PRO A 9 14.46 17.44 -19.77
CA PRO A 9 13.73 17.54 -18.52
C PRO A 9 13.73 16.18 -17.82
N PRO A 10 13.81 16.15 -16.48
CA PRO A 10 13.77 14.89 -15.73
C PRO A 10 12.52 14.11 -16.14
N PRO A 11 12.59 12.77 -16.24
CA PRO A 11 11.46 11.96 -16.65
C PRO A 11 10.27 12.26 -15.74
N GLN A 12 9.21 12.82 -16.34
CA GLN A 12 7.96 13.03 -15.64
C GLN A 12 7.45 11.65 -15.22
N ARG A 13 7.37 11.40 -13.91
CA ARG A 13 6.75 10.17 -13.39
C ARG A 13 5.36 10.06 -14.00
N ARG A 14 5.10 8.95 -14.69
CA ARG A 14 3.78 8.67 -15.25
C ARG A 14 2.77 8.73 -14.10
N PRO A 15 1.57 9.27 -14.33
CA PRO A 15 0.57 9.31 -13.28
C PRO A 15 0.27 7.89 -12.80
N LEU A 16 0.21 7.71 -11.48
CA LEU A 16 -0.23 6.46 -10.86
C LEU A 16 -1.64 6.16 -11.35
N ILE A 17 -1.84 5.01 -12.00
CA ILE A 17 -3.15 4.59 -12.52
C ILE A 17 -3.77 3.62 -11.52
N LYS A 18 -4.79 4.11 -10.82
CA LYS A 18 -5.62 3.32 -9.92
C LYS A 18 -6.48 2.33 -10.73
N PRO A 19 -6.62 1.06 -10.30
CA PRO A 19 -7.53 0.12 -10.94
C PRO A 19 -9.00 0.51 -10.72
N THR A 20 -9.84 0.29 -11.73
CA THR A 20 -11.28 0.63 -11.72
C THR A 20 -12.16 -0.58 -12.06
N PHE A 21 -11.86 -1.73 -11.47
CA PHE A 21 -12.65 -2.95 -11.66
C PHE A 21 -14.03 -2.79 -11.00
N THR A 22 -15.05 -3.32 -11.66
CA THR A 22 -16.38 -3.50 -11.06
C THR A 22 -16.39 -4.71 -10.13
N GLU A 23 -17.39 -4.80 -9.25
CA GLU A 23 -17.56 -5.97 -8.37
C GLU A 23 -17.70 -7.28 -9.17
N LYS A 24 -18.37 -7.24 -10.33
CA LYS A 24 -18.52 -8.40 -11.22
C LYS A 24 -17.16 -8.86 -11.76
N GLN A 25 -16.37 -7.93 -12.29
CA GLN A 25 -15.02 -8.24 -12.78
C GLN A 25 -14.12 -8.73 -11.65
N ALA A 26 -14.20 -8.12 -10.46
CA ALA A 26 -13.45 -8.57 -9.29
C ALA A 26 -13.84 -9.99 -8.84
N ALA A 27 -15.13 -10.33 -8.84
CA ALA A 27 -15.60 -11.69 -8.54
C ALA A 27 -15.11 -12.71 -9.59
N GLU A 28 -15.10 -12.33 -10.87
CA GLU A 28 -14.54 -13.15 -11.95
C GLU A 28 -13.03 -13.39 -11.78
N LEU A 29 -12.27 -12.36 -11.36
CA LEU A 29 -10.85 -12.50 -11.02
C LEU A 29 -10.67 -13.51 -9.88
N VAL A 30 -11.44 -13.39 -8.81
CA VAL A 30 -11.35 -14.30 -7.65
C VAL A 30 -11.60 -15.75 -8.07
N ARG A 31 -12.68 -15.99 -8.81
CA ARG A 31 -13.02 -17.33 -9.31
C ARG A 31 -11.95 -17.88 -10.24
N ARG A 32 -11.53 -17.11 -11.24
CA ARG A 32 -10.56 -17.56 -12.26
C ARG A 32 -9.16 -17.78 -11.71
N ILE A 33 -8.67 -16.88 -10.85
CA ILE A 33 -7.28 -16.91 -10.40
C ILE A 33 -7.11 -17.84 -9.19
N PHE A 34 -8.08 -17.85 -8.27
CA PHE A 34 -7.95 -18.53 -6.98
C PHE A 34 -8.91 -19.72 -6.83
N GLY A 35 -9.91 -19.87 -7.70
CA GLY A 35 -10.86 -20.98 -7.64
C GLY A 35 -11.86 -20.86 -6.48
N LEU A 36 -12.12 -19.65 -5.97
CA LEU A 36 -13.14 -19.42 -4.95
C LEU A 36 -14.46 -19.01 -5.60
N GLU A 37 -15.55 -19.62 -5.11
CA GLU A 37 -16.89 -19.11 -5.39
C GLU A 37 -17.21 -17.98 -4.42
N VAL A 38 -17.65 -16.85 -4.99
CA VAL A 38 -17.85 -15.60 -4.27
C VAL A 38 -19.33 -15.40 -4.00
N SER A 39 -19.73 -15.50 -2.73
CA SER A 39 -21.10 -15.24 -2.29
C SER A 39 -21.41 -13.75 -2.27
N GLN A 40 -20.52 -12.96 -1.67
CA GLN A 40 -20.66 -11.51 -1.55
C GLN A 40 -19.30 -10.84 -1.74
N LEU A 41 -19.28 -9.76 -2.54
CA LEU A 41 -18.10 -8.95 -2.77
C LEU A 41 -18.49 -7.48 -2.68
N ARG A 42 -17.73 -6.69 -1.92
CA ARG A 42 -17.97 -5.24 -1.77
C ARG A 42 -16.66 -4.47 -1.79
N PRO A 43 -16.63 -3.25 -2.34
CA PRO A 43 -15.44 -2.40 -2.30
C PRO A 43 -15.08 -2.03 -0.86
N LEU A 44 -13.78 -1.95 -0.60
CA LEU A 44 -13.22 -1.36 0.62
C LEU A 44 -12.64 0.03 0.32
N PRO A 45 -12.58 0.93 1.32
CA PRO A 45 -11.83 2.18 1.19
C PRO A 45 -10.41 1.90 0.69
N SER A 46 -10.02 2.61 -0.37
CA SER A 46 -8.76 2.39 -1.06
C SER A 46 -8.29 3.68 -1.73
N TYR A 47 -6.96 3.89 -1.79
CA TYR A 47 -6.36 5.09 -2.33
C TYR A 47 -5.73 4.83 -3.71
N ASP A 48 -4.46 4.41 -3.75
CA ASP A 48 -3.74 4.10 -5.00
C ASP A 48 -4.15 2.75 -5.60
N ASP A 49 -4.33 1.74 -4.74
CA ASP A 49 -4.78 0.40 -5.10
C ASP A 49 -6.31 0.30 -5.09
N GLN A 50 -6.85 -0.86 -5.49
CA GLN A 50 -8.26 -1.19 -5.35
C GLN A 50 -8.44 -2.45 -4.50
N ASN A 51 -9.24 -2.36 -3.43
CA ASN A 51 -9.45 -3.44 -2.48
C ASN A 51 -10.93 -3.83 -2.43
N PHE A 52 -11.21 -5.12 -2.33
CA PHE A 52 -12.55 -5.66 -2.13
C PHE A 52 -12.57 -6.64 -0.97
N HIS A 53 -13.61 -6.56 -0.16
CA HIS A 53 -13.93 -7.60 0.81
C HIS A 53 -14.69 -8.71 0.09
N VAL A 54 -14.17 -9.93 0.17
CA VAL A 54 -14.77 -11.14 -0.41
C VAL A 54 -15.28 -11.97 0.77
N ALA A 55 -16.59 -11.91 1.02
CA ALA A 55 -17.20 -12.49 2.21
C ALA A 55 -17.83 -13.86 1.91
N ALA A 56 -17.79 -14.75 2.92
CA ALA A 56 -18.40 -16.08 2.86
C ALA A 56 -18.06 -16.83 1.57
N ALA A 57 -16.80 -16.77 1.16
CA ALA A 57 -16.31 -17.46 -0.04
C ALA A 57 -15.85 -18.87 0.32
N SER A 58 -16.15 -19.82 -0.55
CA SER A 58 -15.83 -21.23 -0.36
C SER A 58 -15.04 -21.78 -1.53
N PHE A 59 -14.14 -22.74 -1.25
CA PHE A 59 -13.48 -23.54 -2.27
C PHE A 59 -14.36 -24.77 -2.59
N PRO A 60 -14.97 -24.84 -3.79
CA PRO A 60 -15.80 -25.98 -4.16
C PRO A 60 -15.01 -27.28 -4.09
N GLY A 61 -15.61 -28.32 -3.53
CA GLY A 61 -15.01 -29.66 -3.48
C GLY A 61 -13.89 -29.85 -2.46
N LYS A 62 -13.49 -28.82 -1.69
CA LYS A 62 -12.48 -28.95 -0.62
C LYS A 62 -13.05 -29.20 0.77
N GLY A 63 -14.37 -29.12 0.95
CA GLY A 63 -15.03 -29.33 2.24
C GLY A 63 -14.69 -28.29 3.32
N GLU A 64 -14.08 -27.16 2.92
CA GLU A 64 -13.69 -26.08 3.82
C GLU A 64 -14.89 -25.20 4.17
N SER A 65 -14.93 -24.72 5.42
CA SER A 65 -15.93 -23.72 5.83
C SER A 65 -15.73 -22.42 5.05
N PRO A 66 -16.81 -21.71 4.67
CA PRO A 66 -16.70 -20.40 4.04
C PRO A 66 -15.87 -19.44 4.89
N GLY A 67 -15.00 -18.67 4.24
CA GLY A 67 -14.12 -17.69 4.87
C GLY A 67 -14.20 -16.32 4.22
N ASP A 68 -13.63 -15.33 4.91
CA ASP A 68 -13.54 -13.96 4.42
C ASP A 68 -12.12 -13.66 3.93
N PHE A 69 -12.03 -12.91 2.84
CA PHE A 69 -10.78 -12.54 2.19
C PHE A 69 -10.79 -11.07 1.76
N VAL A 70 -9.61 -10.57 1.41
CA VAL A 70 -9.42 -9.28 0.74
C VAL A 70 -8.80 -9.52 -0.62
N LEU A 71 -9.55 -9.22 -1.69
CA LEU A 71 -8.96 -9.09 -3.02
C LEU A 71 -8.28 -7.73 -3.11
N LYS A 72 -6.98 -7.73 -3.37
CA LYS A 72 -6.19 -6.52 -3.58
C LYS A 72 -5.66 -6.48 -5.01
N ILE A 73 -6.00 -5.41 -5.71
CA ILE A 73 -5.53 -5.10 -7.07
C ILE A 73 -4.60 -3.91 -6.94
N ILE A 74 -3.32 -4.14 -7.18
CA ILE A 74 -2.27 -3.14 -7.01
C ILE A 74 -2.29 -2.18 -8.19
N ASN A 75 -2.01 -0.90 -7.95
CA ASN A 75 -1.91 0.12 -8.98
C ASN A 75 -0.93 -0.25 -10.10
N ALA A 76 -1.14 0.37 -11.26
CA ALA A 76 -0.39 0.11 -12.48
C ALA A 76 1.13 0.21 -12.36
N GLU A 77 1.61 1.22 -11.62
CA GLU A 77 3.02 1.57 -11.49
C GLU A 77 3.74 0.56 -10.60
N ASP A 78 3.23 0.36 -9.38
CA ASP A 78 3.80 -0.61 -8.43
C ASP A 78 3.68 -2.05 -8.97
N SER A 79 2.68 -2.33 -9.81
CA SER A 79 2.52 -3.64 -10.48
C SER A 79 3.63 -3.97 -11.48
N GLN A 80 4.42 -2.98 -11.93
CA GLN A 80 5.61 -3.24 -12.75
C GLN A 80 6.86 -3.57 -11.92
N ASN A 81 6.80 -3.40 -10.60
CA ASN A 81 7.95 -3.57 -9.72
C ASN A 81 7.86 -4.90 -8.97
N SER A 82 8.28 -5.99 -9.63
CA SER A 82 8.28 -7.34 -9.03
C SER A 82 9.03 -7.41 -7.71
N ASP A 83 10.13 -6.66 -7.58
CA ASP A 83 11.01 -6.69 -6.41
C ASP A 83 10.33 -6.04 -5.19
N LEU A 84 9.63 -4.92 -5.38
CA LEU A 84 8.83 -4.28 -4.33
C LEU A 84 7.76 -5.24 -3.82
N ILE A 85 7.06 -5.85 -4.76
CA ILE A 85 5.95 -6.75 -4.55
C ILE A 85 6.41 -8.03 -3.82
N GLU A 86 7.55 -8.60 -4.22
CA GLU A 86 8.17 -9.74 -3.54
C GLU A 86 8.53 -9.41 -2.08
N VAL A 87 9.26 -8.31 -1.84
CA VAL A 87 9.67 -7.93 -0.48
C VAL A 87 8.45 -7.69 0.43
N GLN A 88 7.41 -7.04 -0.08
CA GLN A 88 6.17 -6.86 0.69
C GLN A 88 5.54 -8.21 1.10
N THR A 89 5.52 -9.19 0.20
CA THR A 89 5.00 -10.54 0.51
C THR A 89 5.86 -11.22 1.57
N GLN A 90 7.19 -11.18 1.42
CA GLN A 90 8.10 -11.80 2.37
C GLN A 90 7.98 -11.18 3.76
N ILE A 91 7.80 -9.86 3.86
CA ILE A 91 7.53 -9.18 5.14
C ILE A 91 6.25 -9.71 5.78
N MET A 92 5.16 -9.86 5.03
CA MET A 92 3.89 -10.39 5.57
C MET A 92 4.07 -11.81 6.12
N MET A 93 4.72 -12.68 5.35
CA MET A 93 4.97 -14.07 5.76
C MET A 93 5.89 -14.15 7.00
N PHE A 94 6.95 -13.34 7.01
CA PHE A 94 7.88 -13.24 8.14
C PHE A 94 7.17 -12.77 9.41
N LEU A 95 6.39 -11.70 9.35
CA LEU A 95 5.68 -11.15 10.50
C LEU A 95 4.65 -12.14 11.06
N ASN A 96 3.97 -12.89 10.20
CA ASN A 96 3.11 -13.98 10.64
C ASN A 96 3.88 -15.06 11.41
N GLY A 97 5.08 -15.43 10.94
CA GLY A 97 5.99 -16.35 11.63
C GLY A 97 6.46 -15.84 12.99
N GLU A 98 6.61 -14.53 13.14
CA GLU A 98 6.91 -13.84 14.40
C GLU A 98 5.66 -13.62 15.30
N GLY A 99 4.51 -14.16 14.90
CA GLY A 99 3.27 -14.13 15.67
C GLY A 99 2.49 -12.82 15.60
N PHE A 100 2.71 -12.00 14.57
CA PHE A 100 1.88 -10.81 14.34
C PHE A 100 0.55 -11.19 13.67
N PRO A 101 -0.55 -10.50 14.03
CA PRO A 101 -1.83 -10.66 13.34
C PRO A 101 -1.81 -9.90 12.00
N VAL A 102 -1.23 -10.52 10.98
CA VAL A 102 -1.10 -9.95 9.63
C VAL A 102 -1.92 -10.73 8.62
N ALA A 103 -2.39 -10.05 7.57
CA ALA A 103 -3.06 -10.71 6.46
C ALA A 103 -2.04 -11.59 5.72
N MET A 104 -2.46 -12.78 5.28
CA MET A 104 -1.60 -13.75 4.62
C MET A 104 -2.02 -13.97 3.16
N PRO A 105 -1.06 -14.08 2.22
CA PRO A 105 -1.37 -14.34 0.83
C PRO A 105 -1.95 -15.74 0.65
N HIS A 106 -3.04 -15.83 -0.10
CA HIS A 106 -3.59 -17.08 -0.61
C HIS A 106 -3.02 -17.39 -1.99
N LEU A 107 -2.73 -18.66 -2.22
CA LEU A 107 -2.17 -19.12 -3.48
C LEU A 107 -3.23 -19.13 -4.59
N THR A 108 -2.80 -18.76 -5.79
CA THR A 108 -3.56 -18.98 -7.02
C THR A 108 -3.73 -20.47 -7.29
N GLN A 109 -4.61 -20.82 -8.24
CA GLN A 109 -4.74 -22.20 -8.72
C GLN A 109 -3.43 -22.77 -9.29
N GLU A 110 -2.50 -21.92 -9.72
CA GLU A 110 -1.16 -22.29 -10.18
C GLU A 110 -0.11 -22.37 -9.05
N GLY A 111 -0.51 -22.18 -7.79
CA GLY A 111 0.39 -22.22 -6.63
C GLY A 111 1.26 -20.96 -6.45
N LYS A 112 0.93 -19.84 -7.13
CA LYS A 112 1.65 -18.56 -6.99
C LYS A 112 0.99 -17.69 -5.93
N VAL A 113 1.73 -16.77 -5.30
CA VAL A 113 1.18 -15.82 -4.30
C VAL A 113 0.45 -14.62 -4.92
N MET A 114 0.48 -14.49 -6.26
CA MET A 114 -0.11 -13.38 -7.01
C MET A 114 -0.29 -13.75 -8.49
N SER A 115 -1.13 -12.98 -9.18
CA SER A 115 -1.28 -13.03 -10.65
C SER A 115 -1.07 -11.66 -11.27
N LEU A 116 -0.52 -11.61 -12.49
CA LEU A 116 -0.39 -10.38 -13.26
C LEU A 116 -1.48 -10.35 -14.33
N GLU A 117 -2.48 -9.50 -14.13
CA GLU A 117 -3.65 -9.40 -15.00
C GLU A 117 -3.50 -8.25 -15.97
N THR A 118 -3.85 -8.50 -17.23
CA THR A 118 -3.78 -7.53 -18.31
C THR A 118 -5.20 -7.04 -18.61
N VAL A 119 -5.42 -5.74 -18.51
CA VAL A 119 -6.72 -5.11 -18.72
C VAL A 119 -6.63 -4.10 -19.86
N ASP A 120 -7.55 -4.22 -20.79
CA ASP A 120 -7.77 -3.20 -21.82
C ASP A 120 -8.65 -2.08 -21.25
N THR A 121 -8.09 -0.87 -21.22
CA THR A 121 -8.80 0.35 -20.79
C THR A 121 -9.39 1.12 -21.97
N GLY A 122 -9.39 0.55 -23.17
CA GLY A 122 -9.83 1.15 -24.42
C GLY A 122 -8.82 2.10 -25.05
N SER A 123 -8.03 2.80 -24.24
CA SER A 123 -6.95 3.70 -24.71
C SER A 123 -5.56 3.07 -24.62
N CYS A 124 -5.34 2.20 -23.64
CA CYS A 124 -4.13 1.40 -23.52
C CYS A 124 -4.38 0.10 -22.75
N THR A 125 -3.45 -0.83 -22.88
CA THR A 125 -3.40 -2.03 -22.06
C THR A 125 -2.59 -1.76 -20.80
N GLN A 126 -3.19 -1.99 -19.63
CA GLN A 126 -2.54 -1.87 -18.33
C GLN A 126 -2.38 -3.23 -17.67
N LYS A 127 -1.28 -3.42 -16.94
CA LYS A 127 -1.05 -4.62 -16.13
C LYS A 127 -1.21 -4.31 -14.65
N PHE A 128 -1.91 -5.17 -13.93
CA PHE A 128 -2.19 -5.05 -12.50
C PHE A 128 -1.83 -6.35 -11.79
N VAL A 129 -1.10 -6.25 -10.67
CA VAL A 129 -0.86 -7.38 -9.78
C VAL A 129 -2.11 -7.59 -8.93
N VAL A 130 -2.61 -8.84 -8.93
CA VAL A 130 -3.78 -9.26 -8.17
C VAL A 130 -3.35 -10.24 -7.08
N ARG A 131 -3.79 -9.99 -5.85
CA ARG A 131 -3.54 -10.81 -4.67
C ARG A 131 -4.83 -11.08 -3.93
N LEU A 132 -4.95 -12.27 -3.36
CA LEU A 132 -5.98 -12.60 -2.39
C LEU A 132 -5.31 -12.74 -1.02
N LEU A 133 -5.81 -12.01 -0.04
CA LEU A 133 -5.26 -11.99 1.31
C LEU A 133 -6.31 -12.49 2.30
N SER A 134 -5.89 -13.15 3.37
CA SER A 134 -6.80 -13.50 4.47
C SER A 134 -7.42 -12.24 5.08
N TYR A 135 -8.69 -12.29 5.44
CA TYR A 135 -9.34 -11.18 6.14
C TYR A 135 -8.89 -11.15 7.61
N LEU A 136 -8.55 -9.95 8.10
CA LEU A 136 -8.29 -9.73 9.52
C LEU A 136 -9.59 -9.26 10.19
N PRO A 137 -10.21 -10.08 11.05
CA PRO A 137 -11.43 -9.69 11.75
C PRO A 137 -11.12 -8.57 12.75
N GLY A 138 -12.00 -7.58 12.85
CA GLY A 138 -11.86 -6.51 13.83
C GLY A 138 -12.58 -5.22 13.43
N LYS A 139 -12.28 -4.16 14.18
CA LYS A 139 -12.78 -2.80 13.92
C LYS A 139 -11.61 -1.91 13.54
N THR A 140 -11.81 -1.03 12.57
CA THR A 140 -10.77 -0.05 12.19
C THR A 140 -10.65 1.02 13.27
N VAL A 141 -9.42 1.44 13.57
CA VAL A 141 -9.15 2.47 14.60
C VAL A 141 -9.94 3.75 14.35
N ALA A 142 -10.17 4.11 13.09
CA ALA A 142 -10.96 5.29 12.71
C ALA A 142 -12.43 5.24 13.17
N THR A 143 -12.95 4.06 13.51
CA THR A 143 -14.33 3.88 14.04
C THR A 143 -14.40 3.85 15.56
N LEU A 144 -13.24 3.88 16.24
CA LEU A 144 -13.16 3.82 17.69
C LEU A 144 -12.99 5.23 18.27
N PRO A 145 -13.48 5.49 19.50
CA PRO A 145 -13.15 6.71 20.20
C PRO A 145 -11.64 6.76 20.48
N VAL A 146 -11.03 7.93 20.32
CA VAL A 146 -9.61 8.12 20.65
C VAL A 146 -9.48 8.16 22.17
N THR A 147 -8.91 7.10 22.75
CA THR A 147 -8.69 6.99 24.19
C THR A 147 -7.23 6.68 24.50
N PRO A 148 -6.71 7.10 25.67
CA PRO A 148 -5.31 6.81 26.04
C PRO A 148 -4.92 5.32 25.95
N PRO A 149 -5.76 4.34 26.37
CA PRO A 149 -5.43 2.93 26.21
C PRO A 149 -5.24 2.51 24.75
N ILE A 150 -6.12 2.94 23.85
CA ILE A 150 -6.01 2.62 22.42
C ILE A 150 -4.72 3.21 21.83
N LEU A 151 -4.37 4.45 22.20
CA LEU A 151 -3.13 5.08 21.74
C LEU A 151 -1.89 4.34 22.26
N TYR A 152 -1.93 3.86 23.51
CA TYR A 152 -0.86 3.06 24.10
C TYR A 152 -0.67 1.74 23.35
N ASP A 153 -1.75 1.03 23.05
CA ASP A 153 -1.70 -0.25 22.32
C ASP A 153 -1.18 -0.07 20.88
N ILE A 154 -1.58 1.00 20.20
CA ILE A 154 -1.03 1.35 18.88
C ILE A 154 0.47 1.61 18.96
N GLY A 155 0.92 2.40 19.95
CA GLY A 155 2.33 2.68 20.17
C GLY A 155 3.14 1.41 20.47
N GLN A 156 2.61 0.53 21.32
CA GLN A 156 3.24 -0.74 21.65
C GLN A 156 3.37 -1.64 20.41
N MET A 157 2.30 -1.77 19.61
CA MET A 157 2.32 -2.56 18.37
C MET A 157 3.30 -1.98 17.35
N ALA A 158 3.32 -0.66 17.16
CA ALA A 158 4.24 0.00 16.25
C ALA A 158 5.70 -0.21 16.67
N ALA A 159 6.02 -0.05 17.95
CA ALA A 159 7.37 -0.28 18.47
C ALA A 159 7.79 -1.75 18.34
N LYS A 160 6.88 -2.69 18.61
CA LYS A 160 7.16 -4.13 18.45
C LYS A 160 7.42 -4.48 16.98
N LEU A 161 6.62 -3.95 16.06
CA LEU A 161 6.77 -4.17 14.62
C LEU A 161 8.12 -3.62 14.13
N ASP A 162 8.43 -2.37 14.45
CA ASP A 162 9.66 -1.70 14.05
C ASP A 162 10.90 -2.44 14.54
N LYS A 163 10.94 -2.77 15.84
CA LYS A 163 12.02 -3.55 16.45
C LYS A 163 12.20 -4.91 15.77
N THR A 164 11.10 -5.64 15.54
CA THR A 164 11.16 -6.97 14.92
C THR A 164 11.71 -6.90 13.50
N LEU A 165 11.25 -5.94 12.70
CA LEU A 165 11.75 -5.75 11.33
C LEU A 165 13.22 -5.33 11.33
N ALA A 166 13.63 -4.40 12.20
CA ALA A 166 15.00 -3.91 12.27
C ALA A 166 16.00 -4.99 12.71
N GLU A 167 15.65 -5.80 13.71
CA GLU A 167 16.56 -6.78 14.30
C GLU A 167 16.61 -8.11 13.54
N LYS A 168 15.49 -8.53 12.92
CA LYS A 168 15.33 -9.91 12.46
C LYS A 168 15.01 -10.06 10.98
N PHE A 169 14.50 -9.03 10.30
CA PHE A 169 14.16 -9.15 8.89
C PHE A 169 15.32 -8.72 8.00
N GLN A 170 15.78 -9.63 7.14
CA GLN A 170 16.79 -9.36 6.12
C GLN A 170 16.30 -9.86 4.78
N HIS A 171 16.47 -9.05 3.74
CA HIS A 171 16.12 -9.43 2.38
C HIS A 171 17.06 -8.77 1.36
N PRO A 172 17.59 -9.49 0.35
CA PRO A 172 18.53 -8.92 -0.63
C PRO A 172 17.97 -7.70 -1.37
N LEU A 173 16.66 -7.71 -1.60
CA LEU A 173 15.93 -6.66 -2.32
C LEU A 173 15.35 -5.56 -1.41
N ILE A 174 15.72 -5.47 -0.12
CA ILE A 174 15.11 -4.50 0.82
C ILE A 174 15.11 -3.05 0.32
N LYS A 175 16.10 -2.67 -0.49
CA LYS A 175 16.22 -1.34 -1.11
C LYS A 175 15.06 -1.01 -2.06
N SER A 176 14.33 -2.01 -2.57
CA SER A 176 13.12 -1.81 -3.40
C SER A 176 12.00 -1.10 -2.63
N LEU A 177 12.01 -1.15 -1.29
CA LEU A 177 11.08 -0.43 -0.42
C LEU A 177 11.40 1.06 -0.30
N HIS A 178 12.58 1.51 -0.73
CA HIS A 178 12.96 2.92 -0.60
C HIS A 178 12.16 3.79 -1.56
N ARG A 179 11.14 4.48 -1.02
CA ARG A 179 10.33 5.45 -1.76
C ARG A 179 10.82 6.88 -1.49
N GLY A 180 11.93 7.26 -2.13
CA GLY A 180 12.67 8.51 -1.90
C GLY A 180 11.78 9.75 -1.77
N GLU A 181 11.19 10.22 -2.87
CA GLU A 181 10.30 11.40 -2.89
C GLU A 181 8.83 11.07 -2.59
N PHE A 182 8.56 10.04 -1.79
CA PHE A 182 7.18 9.68 -1.45
C PHE A 182 6.58 10.73 -0.50
N ILE A 183 5.50 11.37 -0.93
CA ILE A 183 4.92 12.53 -0.23
C ILE A 183 4.35 12.18 1.16
N TRP A 184 4.06 10.91 1.41
CA TRP A 184 3.57 10.41 2.70
C TRP A 184 4.69 10.00 3.66
N ASN A 185 5.95 10.14 3.26
CA ASN A 185 7.08 10.01 4.19
C ASN A 185 7.18 11.29 5.02
N LEU A 186 7.12 11.17 6.35
CA LEU A 186 7.19 12.31 7.27
C LEU A 186 8.50 13.11 7.15
N SER A 187 9.57 12.52 6.62
CA SER A 187 10.81 13.26 6.32
C SER A 187 10.69 14.21 5.13
N ASN A 188 9.65 14.05 4.30
CA ASN A 188 9.46 14.75 3.03
C ASN A 188 8.47 15.91 3.10
N VAL A 189 8.20 16.45 4.29
CA VAL A 189 7.34 17.65 4.47
C VAL A 189 7.68 18.79 3.48
N PRO A 190 8.95 19.10 3.15
CA PRO A 190 9.26 20.14 2.16
C PRO A 190 8.64 19.91 0.77
N LEU A 191 8.41 18.66 0.37
CA LEU A 191 7.76 18.35 -0.91
C LEU A 191 6.33 18.88 -0.97
N LEU A 192 5.68 19.13 0.17
CA LEU A 192 4.32 19.64 0.20
C LEU A 192 4.21 21.09 -0.30
N LYS A 193 5.34 21.81 -0.47
CA LYS A 193 5.34 23.22 -0.92
C LYS A 193 4.67 23.36 -2.28
N LYS A 194 4.85 22.34 -3.14
CA LYS A 194 4.24 22.29 -4.47
C LYS A 194 2.72 22.17 -4.44
N TYR A 195 2.11 21.83 -3.30
CA TYR A 195 0.66 21.69 -3.15
C TYR A 195 0.01 22.84 -2.35
N LEU A 196 0.76 23.87 -1.98
CA LEU A 196 0.21 25.03 -1.25
C LEU A 196 -0.94 25.72 -2.01
N TYR A 197 -0.94 25.63 -3.34
CA TYR A 197 -2.03 26.15 -4.18
C TYR A 197 -3.39 25.52 -3.83
N ALA A 198 -3.42 24.28 -3.34
CA ALA A 198 -4.65 23.58 -2.98
C ALA A 198 -5.36 24.21 -1.78
N LEU A 199 -4.65 25.02 -0.97
CA LEU A 199 -5.24 25.76 0.15
C LEU A 199 -5.97 27.03 -0.30
N GLY A 200 -5.77 27.51 -1.53
CA GLY A 200 -6.42 28.72 -2.03
C GLY A 200 -6.26 29.93 -1.11
N LYS A 201 -7.38 30.54 -0.69
CA LYS A 201 -7.43 31.66 0.27
C LYS A 201 -7.70 31.22 1.72
N SER A 202 -7.34 30.00 2.08
CA SER A 202 -7.53 29.48 3.44
C SER A 202 -6.81 30.33 4.48
N GLU A 203 -7.48 30.57 5.61
CA GLU A 203 -6.88 31.23 6.79
C GLU A 203 -5.66 30.48 7.34
N TYR A 204 -5.56 29.17 7.07
CA TYR A 204 -4.46 28.33 7.52
C TYR A 204 -3.21 28.41 6.64
N LEU A 205 -3.25 29.09 5.48
CA LEU A 205 -2.15 29.09 4.52
C LEU A 205 -0.83 29.55 5.16
N GLU A 206 -0.88 30.62 5.96
CA GLU A 206 0.32 31.17 6.56
C GLU A 206 0.86 30.29 7.69
N ALA A 207 -0.04 29.72 8.51
CA ALA A 207 0.32 28.75 9.54
C ALA A 207 1.00 27.51 8.93
N VAL A 208 0.46 26.98 7.82
CA VAL A 208 1.05 25.82 7.12
C VAL A 208 2.45 26.15 6.62
N LYS A 209 2.65 27.32 5.97
CA LYS A 209 4.00 27.73 5.52
C LYS A 209 4.99 27.83 6.68
N GLN A 210 4.57 28.43 7.80
CA GLN A 210 5.41 28.56 8.99
C GLN A 210 5.81 27.19 9.56
N VAL A 211 4.87 26.25 9.68
CA VAL A 211 5.15 24.88 10.13
C VAL A 211 6.16 24.19 9.21
N MET A 212 6.02 24.36 7.89
CA MET A 212 6.94 23.78 6.92
C MET A 212 8.35 24.39 6.99
N GLU A 213 8.45 25.70 7.22
CA GLU A 213 9.72 26.38 7.44
C GLU A 213 10.38 25.91 8.74
N GLN A 214 9.62 25.84 9.84
CA GLN A 214 10.13 25.32 11.11
C GLN A 214 10.57 23.86 11.00
N PHE A 215 9.85 23.02 10.26
CA PHE A 215 10.28 21.65 9.99
C PHE A 215 11.63 21.64 9.28
N GLN A 216 11.79 22.49 8.27
CA GLN A 216 13.02 22.57 7.48
C GLN A 216 14.22 23.05 8.32
N VAL A 217 14.02 24.03 9.19
CA VAL A 217 15.10 24.63 10.01
C VAL A 217 15.41 23.77 11.25
N ASN A 218 14.41 23.20 11.90
CA ASN A 218 14.57 22.60 13.22
C ASN A 218 14.57 21.07 13.22
N VAL A 219 13.87 20.42 12.28
CA VAL A 219 13.67 18.97 12.26
C VAL A 219 14.62 18.29 11.30
N ILE A 220 14.72 18.77 10.05
CA ILE A 220 15.57 18.14 9.01
C ILE A 220 17.03 17.99 9.46
N PRO A 221 17.70 19.02 10.04
CA PRO A 221 19.09 18.88 10.47
C PRO A 221 19.28 17.85 11.59
N LYS A 222 18.21 17.53 12.31
CA LYS A 222 18.23 16.60 13.45
C LYS A 222 17.63 15.23 13.12
N LEU A 223 17.17 15.01 11.89
CA LEU A 223 16.37 13.86 11.52
C LEU A 223 17.07 12.51 11.81
N SER A 224 18.39 12.46 11.59
CA SER A 224 19.21 11.28 11.87
C SER A 224 19.29 10.92 13.35
N PHE A 225 19.06 11.87 14.27
CA PHE A 225 19.09 11.62 15.72
C PHE A 225 17.75 11.10 16.25
N PHE A 226 16.66 11.17 15.47
CA PHE A 226 15.34 10.67 15.87
C PHE A 226 15.12 9.20 15.50
N ARG A 227 16.05 8.57 14.76
CA ARG A 227 16.06 7.13 14.51
C ARG A 227 17.09 6.51 15.44
N SER A 228 16.63 5.73 16.43
CA SER A 228 17.49 4.84 17.23
C SER A 228 17.46 3.45 16.60
#